data_AF-A0A1Y0MKY7-F1
#
_entry.id   AF-A0A1Y0MKY7-F1
#
_cell.length_a   1.000
_cell.length_b   1.000
_cell.length_c   1.000
_cell.angle_alpha   90.00
_cell.angle_beta   90.00
_cell.angle_gamma   90.00
#
_symmetry.space_group_name_H-M   'P 1'
#
loop_
_entity.id
_entity.type
_entity.pdbx_description
1 polymer ?
#
loop_
_entity_poly.entity_id
_entity_poly.type
_entity_poly.pdbx_seq_one_letter_code
_entity_poly.pdbx_strand_id
1 'polypeptide(L)'
;MKKTVFLTVLNLVMAWSVQAQFLQRGLNKDLPSDAFVKMMYLTDNDSIVTGFGFPDPVVKNRIVYAKQQPEGEITQDWKSLRVKYAEFYYNEIVMLTRDLVEVEYSTDAEFLTDTLRVYPLRIKGAVANGLKKIGYENEAIQMFEDFYWDDHFFPSQLVYVRTQEEAATDASTFVLNYNNERAFKRSAKRFFKACDEVVQKIEAGAYFPKSKKNIKALADDYAAWCGQQ
;
A
#
# COMPACT_ATOMS: atom_id res chain seq x y z
N MET A 1 11.28 14.33 -58.75
CA MET A 1 11.90 13.48 -57.70
C MET A 1 12.40 14.37 -56.57
N LYS A 2 12.39 13.82 -55.35
CA LYS A 2 12.69 14.44 -54.03
C LYS A 2 11.50 15.18 -53.39
N LYS A 3 10.58 14.39 -52.81
CA LYS A 3 9.64 14.84 -51.78
C LYS A 3 10.36 14.77 -50.45
N THR A 4 10.55 15.92 -49.81
CA THR A 4 11.03 16.03 -48.44
C THR A 4 9.88 15.61 -47.52
N VAL A 5 10.03 14.42 -46.94
CA VAL A 5 9.25 13.94 -45.80
C VAL A 5 9.83 14.62 -44.58
N PHE A 6 9.14 15.54 -43.91
CA PHE A 6 9.54 15.95 -42.57
C PHE A 6 8.37 16.54 -41.77
N LEU A 7 8.15 15.92 -40.61
CA LEU A 7 7.62 16.52 -39.38
C LEU A 7 6.11 16.84 -39.28
N THR A 8 5.31 15.84 -38.91
CA THR A 8 4.10 16.04 -38.07
C THR A 8 3.67 14.75 -37.36
N VAL A 9 4.60 14.07 -36.68
CA VAL A 9 4.26 12.96 -35.76
C VAL A 9 5.14 13.06 -34.50
N LEU A 10 5.22 14.26 -33.91
CA LEU A 10 5.94 14.48 -32.65
C LEU A 10 5.08 15.34 -31.71
N ASN A 11 3.83 14.92 -31.49
CA ASN A 11 2.98 15.55 -30.46
C ASN A 11 1.94 14.60 -29.85
N LEU A 12 2.11 13.27 -29.95
CA LEU A 12 1.16 12.29 -29.40
C LEU A 12 1.77 11.22 -28.49
N VAL A 13 3.02 11.42 -28.04
CA VAL A 13 3.71 10.44 -27.16
C VAL A 13 4.16 11.06 -25.82
N MET A 14 3.83 12.33 -25.55
CA MET A 14 4.17 12.98 -24.27
C MET A 14 3.07 12.86 -23.19
N ALA A 15 1.94 12.20 -23.47
CA ALA A 15 0.91 11.91 -22.45
C ALA A 15 1.18 10.60 -21.68
N TRP A 16 2.18 9.83 -22.10
CA TRP A 16 2.50 8.53 -21.52
C TRP A 16 3.64 8.66 -20.52
N SER A 17 3.37 9.29 -19.38
CA SER A 17 4.06 9.06 -18.10
C SER A 17 3.83 10.21 -17.10
N VAL A 18 2.63 10.32 -16.54
CA VAL A 18 2.48 10.69 -15.11
C VAL A 18 2.89 9.48 -14.23
N GLN A 19 3.80 8.65 -14.75
CA GLN A 19 4.37 7.51 -14.08
C GLN A 19 5.20 8.02 -12.91
N ALA A 20 4.79 7.61 -11.72
CA ALA A 20 5.71 7.33 -10.62
C ALA A 20 6.51 8.51 -10.05
N GLN A 21 5.95 9.72 -9.93
CA GLN A 21 6.55 10.75 -9.06
C GLN A 21 6.36 10.53 -7.55
N PHE A 22 6.01 9.31 -7.13
CA PHE A 22 6.38 8.84 -5.78
C PHE A 22 7.79 8.22 -5.74
N LEU A 23 8.58 8.36 -6.82
CA LEU A 23 10.04 8.25 -6.79
C LEU A 23 10.66 9.55 -6.22
N GLN A 24 10.98 9.48 -4.92
CA GLN A 24 12.07 10.23 -4.25
C GLN A 24 12.03 11.77 -4.12
N ARG A 25 10.97 12.49 -4.47
CA ARG A 25 10.92 13.95 -4.24
C ARG A 25 9.72 14.35 -3.38
N GLY A 26 9.94 15.34 -2.52
CA GLY A 26 9.04 15.73 -1.44
C GLY A 26 7.60 15.98 -1.88
N LEU A 27 6.68 15.95 -0.91
CA LEU A 27 5.28 16.30 -1.13
C LEU A 27 5.23 17.79 -1.50
N ASN A 28 4.85 18.09 -2.74
CA ASN A 28 4.71 19.46 -3.21
C ASN A 28 3.52 20.14 -2.52
N LYS A 29 3.60 21.46 -2.34
CA LYS A 29 2.48 22.24 -1.82
C LYS A 29 1.28 22.21 -2.78
N ASP A 30 1.57 22.20 -4.08
CA ASP A 30 0.61 22.06 -5.17
C ASP A 30 0.41 20.57 -5.49
N LEU A 31 -0.82 20.09 -5.31
CA LEU A 31 -1.18 18.70 -5.58
C LEU A 31 -2.36 18.64 -6.56
N PRO A 32 -2.38 17.69 -7.49
CA PRO A 32 -3.49 17.56 -8.43
C PRO A 32 -4.76 17.11 -7.69
N SER A 33 -5.90 17.72 -8.00
CA SER A 33 -7.16 17.48 -7.28
C SER A 33 -7.70 16.06 -7.49
N ASP A 34 -7.40 15.43 -8.62
CA ASP A 34 -7.81 14.07 -8.97
C ASP A 34 -7.13 12.98 -8.13
N ALA A 35 -6.01 13.29 -7.47
CA ALA A 35 -5.35 12.40 -6.51
C ALA A 35 -6.13 12.27 -5.19
N PHE A 36 -7.08 13.17 -4.90
CA PHE A 36 -7.84 13.17 -3.65
C PHE A 36 -9.07 12.29 -3.74
N VAL A 37 -8.98 11.10 -3.14
CA VAL A 37 -10.07 10.12 -3.17
C VAL A 37 -10.84 10.12 -1.86
N LYS A 38 -12.14 9.82 -1.94
CA LYS A 38 -12.99 9.75 -0.75
C LYS A 38 -12.53 8.66 0.19
N MET A 39 -12.34 9.02 1.46
CA MET A 39 -11.84 8.11 2.49
C MET A 39 -12.46 8.39 3.85
N MET A 40 -12.47 7.35 4.67
CA MET A 40 -12.71 7.44 6.10
C MET A 40 -11.43 7.04 6.82
N TYR A 41 -11.04 7.70 7.90
CA TYR A 41 -9.83 7.30 8.63
C TYR A 41 -10.03 7.39 10.14
N LEU A 42 -9.33 6.50 10.84
CA LEU A 42 -9.25 6.52 12.29
C LEU A 42 -7.98 7.28 12.70
N THR A 43 -8.19 8.43 13.33
CA THR A 43 -7.09 9.24 13.90
C THR A 43 -6.42 8.53 15.08
N ASP A 44 -5.23 8.98 15.46
CA ASP A 44 -4.49 8.44 16.62
C ASP A 44 -5.29 8.53 17.93
N ASN A 45 -6.17 9.52 18.02
CA ASN A 45 -7.06 9.83 19.14
C ASN A 45 -8.48 9.24 18.96
N ASP A 46 -8.59 8.16 18.20
CA ASP A 46 -9.79 7.33 18.05
C ASP A 46 -11.04 8.04 17.50
N SER A 47 -10.85 9.19 16.87
CA SER A 47 -11.91 9.88 16.14
C SER A 47 -11.94 9.38 14.70
N ILE A 48 -13.14 9.02 14.23
CA ILE A 48 -13.41 8.70 12.83
C ILE A 48 -13.68 10.00 12.08
N VAL A 49 -12.97 10.22 10.98
CA VAL A 49 -13.15 11.41 10.13
C VAL A 49 -13.31 10.98 8.68
N THR A 50 -14.22 11.63 7.98
CA THR A 50 -14.44 11.45 6.54
C THR A 50 -13.91 12.67 5.78
N GLY A 51 -13.40 12.45 4.58
CA GLY A 51 -13.06 13.50 3.63
C GLY A 51 -12.38 12.92 2.40
N PHE A 52 -11.43 13.67 1.85
CA PHE A 52 -10.73 13.31 0.63
C PHE A 52 -9.24 13.36 0.86
N GLY A 53 -8.49 12.45 0.25
CA GLY A 53 -7.06 12.40 0.50
C GLY A 53 -6.38 11.22 -0.12
N PHE A 54 -5.11 11.07 0.25
CA PHE A 54 -4.29 9.93 -0.11
C PHE A 54 -3.12 9.84 0.90
N PRO A 55 -2.37 8.74 0.92
CA PRO A 55 -1.28 8.55 1.87
C PRO A 55 -0.13 9.50 1.59
N ASP A 56 0.46 10.04 2.65
CA ASP A 56 1.66 10.87 2.51
C ASP A 56 2.83 9.98 2.02
N PRO A 57 3.41 10.25 0.84
CA PRO A 57 4.48 9.44 0.28
C PRO A 57 5.85 9.71 0.93
N VAL A 58 5.95 10.77 1.74
CA VAL A 58 7.19 11.21 2.39
C VAL A 58 7.17 10.88 3.88
N VAL A 59 6.02 11.07 4.53
CA VAL A 59 5.90 10.96 5.98
C VAL A 59 5.10 9.72 6.37
N LYS A 60 5.73 8.87 7.19
CA LYS A 60 5.11 7.67 7.74
C LYS A 60 3.92 8.03 8.63
N ASN A 61 2.89 7.17 8.60
CA ASN A 61 1.69 7.25 9.45
C ASN A 61 0.86 8.52 9.20
N ARG A 62 1.02 9.14 8.02
CA ARG A 62 0.27 10.32 7.66
C ARG A 62 -0.48 10.16 6.35
N ILE A 63 -1.56 10.91 6.23
CA ILE A 63 -2.30 11.11 5.00
C ILE A 63 -2.29 12.60 4.66
N VAL A 64 -2.29 12.88 3.36
CA VAL A 64 -2.71 14.16 2.81
C VAL A 64 -4.24 14.18 2.85
N TYR A 65 -4.81 15.22 3.46
CA TYR A 65 -6.24 15.32 3.73
C TYR A 65 -6.81 16.68 3.35
N ALA A 66 -7.96 16.65 2.68
CA ALA A 66 -8.86 17.77 2.48
C ALA A 66 -10.26 17.39 3.00
N LYS A 67 -10.94 18.35 3.64
CA LYS A 67 -12.29 18.12 4.19
C LYS A 67 -13.35 17.94 3.10
N GLN A 68 -13.16 18.65 1.99
CA GLN A 68 -14.02 18.62 0.81
C GLN A 68 -13.18 18.19 -0.39
N GLN A 69 -13.84 17.70 -1.45
CA GLN A 69 -13.17 17.39 -2.69
C GLN A 69 -12.56 18.68 -3.25
N PRO A 70 -11.25 18.73 -3.52
CA PRO A 70 -10.65 19.93 -4.06
C PRO A 70 -11.25 20.29 -5.43
N GLU A 71 -11.55 21.57 -5.64
CA GLU A 71 -12.08 22.08 -6.90
C GLU A 71 -10.92 22.49 -7.84
N GLY A 72 -11.13 22.35 -9.16
CA GLY A 72 -10.12 22.68 -10.17
C GLY A 72 -9.05 21.62 -10.36
N GLU A 73 -7.98 21.95 -11.10
CA GLU A 73 -6.92 20.99 -11.47
C GLU A 73 -5.90 20.76 -10.34
N ILE A 74 -5.62 21.78 -9.51
CA ILE A 74 -4.57 21.76 -8.48
C ILE A 74 -5.11 22.39 -7.18
N THR A 75 -4.71 21.84 -6.04
CA THR A 75 -5.01 22.36 -4.71
C THR A 75 -3.77 22.54 -3.83
N GLN A 76 -3.84 23.55 -2.96
CA GLN A 76 -2.92 23.74 -1.83
C GLN A 76 -3.62 23.60 -0.47
N ASP A 77 -4.95 23.46 -0.46
CA ASP A 77 -5.75 23.39 0.78
C ASP A 77 -5.85 21.95 1.27
N TRP A 78 -4.71 21.44 1.72
CA TRP A 78 -4.59 20.11 2.31
C TRP A 78 -3.78 20.17 3.60
N LYS A 79 -3.99 19.16 4.45
CA LYS A 79 -3.31 18.99 5.73
C LYS A 79 -2.70 17.61 5.79
N SER A 80 -1.57 17.50 6.49
CA SER A 80 -0.96 16.22 6.82
C SER A 80 -1.52 15.75 8.18
N LEU A 81 -2.26 14.63 8.19
CA LEU A 81 -2.90 14.09 9.39
C LEU A 81 -2.31 12.74 9.76
N ARG A 82 -2.08 12.52 11.07
CA ARG A 82 -1.61 11.22 11.59
C ARG A 82 -2.81 10.28 11.79
N VAL A 83 -2.69 9.05 11.32
CA VAL A 83 -3.79 8.06 11.32
C VAL A 83 -3.30 6.66 11.69
N LYS A 84 -4.20 5.87 12.31
CA LYS A 84 -3.99 4.44 12.59
C LYS A 84 -4.19 3.60 11.33
N TYR A 85 -5.25 3.89 10.58
CA TYR A 85 -5.57 3.30 9.28
C TYR A 85 -6.48 4.24 8.50
N ALA A 86 -6.57 4.02 7.18
CA ALA A 86 -7.59 4.60 6.32
C ALA A 86 -8.46 3.49 5.73
N GLU A 87 -9.72 3.79 5.50
CA GLU A 87 -10.70 2.98 4.78
C GLU A 87 -10.99 3.68 3.47
N PHE A 88 -10.69 2.98 2.38
CA PHE A 88 -11.07 3.41 1.05
C PHE A 88 -12.37 2.75 0.67
N TYR A 89 -13.28 3.56 0.17
CA TYR A 89 -14.41 3.08 -0.57
C TYR A 89 -13.90 2.53 -1.90
N TYR A 90 -14.13 1.25 -2.15
CA TYR A 90 -13.69 0.58 -3.37
C TYR A 90 -14.83 -0.26 -3.93
N ASN A 91 -14.70 -0.61 -5.20
CA ASN A 91 -15.52 -1.63 -5.83
C ASN A 91 -14.55 -2.59 -6.53
N GLU A 92 -14.49 -3.84 -6.06
CA GLU A 92 -13.51 -4.82 -6.53
C GLU A 92 -13.63 -5.07 -8.04
N ILE A 93 -14.87 -5.13 -8.54
CA ILE A 93 -15.16 -5.35 -9.96
C ILE A 93 -14.70 -4.15 -10.77
N VAL A 94 -15.00 -2.92 -10.31
CA VAL A 94 -14.54 -1.70 -10.99
C VAL A 94 -13.01 -1.69 -11.08
N MET A 95 -12.31 -1.96 -9.98
CA MET A 95 -10.85 -1.98 -9.98
C MET A 95 -10.25 -3.05 -10.90
N LEU A 96 -10.88 -4.22 -11.01
CA LEU A 96 -10.42 -5.29 -11.89
C LEU A 96 -10.76 -5.06 -13.37
N THR A 97 -11.75 -4.20 -13.67
CA THR A 97 -12.28 -4.01 -15.03
C THR A 97 -11.99 -2.65 -15.64
N ARG A 98 -11.51 -1.68 -14.86
CA ARG A 98 -11.26 -0.29 -15.30
C ARG A 98 -10.25 -0.17 -16.45
N ASP A 99 -9.26 -1.05 -16.51
CA ASP A 99 -8.27 -1.10 -17.61
C ASP A 99 -8.79 -1.88 -18.84
N LEU A 100 -9.89 -2.62 -18.67
CA LEU A 100 -10.50 -3.44 -19.72
C LEU A 100 -11.66 -2.71 -20.41
N VAL A 101 -12.21 -1.67 -19.78
CA VAL A 101 -13.39 -0.96 -20.27
C VAL A 101 -13.27 0.53 -19.95
N GLU A 102 -13.29 1.38 -20.97
CA GLU A 102 -13.48 2.84 -20.83
C GLU A 102 -14.91 3.13 -20.37
N VAL A 103 -15.20 2.88 -19.10
CA VAL A 103 -16.47 3.23 -18.47
C VAL A 103 -16.21 4.35 -17.48
N GLU A 104 -16.96 5.44 -17.58
CA GLU A 104 -17.00 6.45 -16.52
C GLU A 104 -17.63 5.81 -15.27
N TYR A 105 -16.80 5.52 -14.28
CA TYR A 105 -17.26 4.98 -12.99
C TYR A 105 -17.64 6.13 -12.06
N SER A 106 -18.87 6.08 -11.53
CA SER A 106 -19.31 7.04 -10.53
C SER A 106 -18.58 6.82 -9.20
N THR A 107 -18.10 7.90 -8.59
CA THR A 107 -17.55 7.92 -7.23
C THR A 107 -18.64 8.05 -6.15
N ASP A 108 -19.92 7.95 -6.53
CA ASP A 108 -21.02 8.01 -5.59
C ASP A 108 -20.98 6.87 -4.59
N ALA A 109 -21.44 7.16 -3.36
CA ALA A 109 -21.49 6.20 -2.26
C ALA A 109 -22.39 4.99 -2.55
N GLU A 110 -23.30 5.10 -3.53
CA GLU A 110 -24.15 3.99 -3.97
C GLU A 110 -23.39 2.95 -4.83
N PHE A 111 -22.26 3.33 -5.45
CA PHE A 111 -21.44 2.44 -6.30
C PHE A 111 -20.23 1.84 -5.58
N LEU A 112 -19.75 2.50 -4.52
CA LEU A 112 -18.64 2.05 -3.70
C LEU A 112 -19.17 1.32 -2.46
N THR A 113 -19.61 0.08 -2.64
CA THR A 113 -20.26 -0.73 -1.59
C THR A 113 -19.27 -1.38 -0.63
N ASP A 114 -18.01 -1.53 -1.02
CA ASP A 114 -16.99 -2.18 -0.23
C ASP A 114 -16.01 -1.16 0.38
N THR A 115 -15.46 -1.51 1.53
CA THR A 115 -14.41 -0.73 2.18
C THR A 115 -13.16 -1.56 2.35
N LEU A 116 -12.02 -0.99 1.97
CA LEU A 116 -10.71 -1.60 2.16
C LEU A 116 -9.93 -0.82 3.20
N ARG A 117 -9.60 -1.48 4.30
CA ARG A 117 -8.64 -0.95 5.28
C ARG A 117 -7.22 -1.03 4.74
N VAL A 118 -6.54 0.08 4.87
CA VAL A 118 -5.14 0.23 4.54
C VAL A 118 -4.37 0.83 5.70
N TYR A 119 -3.11 0.44 5.81
CA TYR A 119 -2.28 0.76 6.95
C TYR A 119 -1.03 1.49 6.47
N PRO A 120 -0.76 2.70 6.98
CA PRO A 120 0.55 3.29 6.82
C PRO A 120 1.51 2.54 7.74
N LEU A 121 2.48 1.82 7.16
CA LEU A 121 3.40 0.98 7.94
C LEU A 121 4.74 1.66 8.19
N ARG A 122 5.24 1.53 9.43
CA ARG A 122 6.57 2.02 9.81
C ARG A 122 7.63 0.95 9.57
N ILE A 123 8.29 1.00 8.43
CA ILE A 123 9.44 0.11 8.15
C ILE A 123 10.72 0.66 8.79
N LYS A 124 11.46 -0.18 9.51
CA LYS A 124 12.79 0.20 10.03
C LYS A 124 13.80 0.27 8.86
N GLY A 125 14.35 1.46 8.60
CA GLY A 125 15.39 1.67 7.56
C GLY A 125 14.90 1.97 6.14
N ALA A 126 13.59 2.03 5.89
CA ALA A 126 13.02 2.45 4.60
C ALA A 126 11.65 3.14 4.79
N VAL A 127 11.18 3.90 3.80
CA VAL A 127 9.76 4.32 3.69
C VAL A 127 9.06 3.25 2.88
N ALA A 128 8.00 2.63 3.43
CA ALA A 128 7.09 1.85 2.60
C ALA A 128 6.35 2.89 1.76
N ASN A 129 6.71 3.05 0.49
CA ASN A 129 5.90 3.86 -0.39
C ASN A 129 4.60 3.08 -0.63
N GLY A 130 3.46 3.72 -0.38
CA GLY A 130 2.13 3.19 -0.68
C GLY A 130 1.43 2.43 0.44
N LEU A 131 0.18 2.11 0.15
CA LEU A 131 -0.80 1.53 1.06
C LEU A 131 -0.60 0.05 1.23
N LYS A 132 -0.76 -0.43 2.46
CA LYS A 132 -0.64 -1.84 2.78
C LYS A 132 -1.98 -2.33 3.28
N LYS A 133 -2.53 -3.37 2.64
CA LYS A 133 -3.74 -4.04 3.13
C LYS A 133 -3.33 -5.29 3.92
N ILE A 134 -4.16 -5.69 4.86
CA ILE A 134 -3.97 -6.98 5.52
C ILE A 134 -4.26 -8.08 4.49
N GLY A 135 -3.25 -8.91 4.23
CA GLY A 135 -3.39 -10.13 3.43
C GLY A 135 -3.76 -11.33 4.31
N TYR A 136 -3.26 -11.34 5.55
CA TYR A 136 -3.60 -12.33 6.57
C TYR A 136 -3.31 -11.78 7.97
N GLU A 137 -4.13 -12.13 8.96
CA GLU A 137 -3.85 -11.86 10.36
C GLU A 137 -4.36 -12.99 11.26
N ASN A 138 -3.69 -13.16 12.39
CA ASN A 138 -4.13 -13.97 13.52
C ASN A 138 -3.73 -13.26 14.82
N GLU A 139 -4.02 -13.85 15.98
CA GLU A 139 -3.80 -13.22 17.30
C GLU A 139 -2.35 -12.79 17.56
N ALA A 140 -1.37 -13.44 16.93
CA ALA A 140 0.06 -13.15 17.14
C ALA A 140 0.62 -12.13 16.14
N ILE A 141 0.15 -12.15 14.90
CA ILE A 141 0.82 -11.45 13.80
C ILE A 141 -0.13 -10.92 12.73
N GLN A 142 0.26 -9.81 12.13
CA GLN A 142 -0.39 -9.22 10.96
C GLN A 142 0.57 -9.20 9.78
N MET A 143 0.09 -9.72 8.66
CA MET A 143 0.81 -9.83 7.39
C MET A 143 0.13 -8.91 6.38
N PHE A 144 0.88 -7.91 5.91
CA PHE A 144 0.38 -6.92 4.98
C PHE A 144 1.01 -7.09 3.60
N GLU A 145 0.25 -6.76 2.57
CA GLU A 145 0.67 -6.75 1.18
C GLU A 145 0.46 -5.36 0.60
N ASP A 146 1.20 -5.02 -0.46
CA ASP A 146 0.92 -3.79 -1.20
C ASP A 146 -0.50 -3.82 -1.77
N PHE A 147 -1.21 -2.72 -1.58
CA PHE A 147 -2.45 -2.47 -2.29
C PHE A 147 -2.14 -1.74 -3.60
N TYR A 148 -2.56 -2.35 -4.71
CA TYR A 148 -2.49 -1.72 -6.02
C TYR A 148 -3.61 -0.69 -6.13
N TRP A 149 -3.24 0.58 -6.33
CA TRP A 149 -4.17 1.66 -6.64
C TRP A 149 -3.75 2.27 -7.99
N ASP A 150 -4.60 2.15 -9.01
CA ASP A 150 -4.54 2.79 -10.34
C ASP A 150 -3.12 3.09 -10.87
N ASP A 151 -2.27 2.13 -11.25
CA ASP A 151 -0.88 2.36 -11.75
C ASP A 151 0.08 3.13 -10.81
N HIS A 152 -0.38 3.66 -9.67
CA HIS A 152 0.41 4.48 -8.75
C HIS A 152 1.25 3.61 -7.81
N PHE A 153 0.82 2.37 -7.52
CA PHE A 153 1.51 1.46 -6.61
C PHE A 153 1.54 0.02 -7.14
N PHE A 154 2.66 -0.40 -7.74
CA PHE A 154 2.81 -1.77 -8.24
C PHE A 154 2.91 -2.82 -7.12
N PRO A 155 2.30 -4.01 -7.28
CA PRO A 155 2.39 -5.07 -6.29
C PRO A 155 3.83 -5.59 -6.23
N SER A 156 4.47 -5.49 -5.07
CA SER A 156 5.83 -5.98 -4.90
C SER A 156 5.87 -7.45 -4.45
N GLN A 157 7.06 -8.04 -4.53
CA GLN A 157 7.37 -9.32 -3.87
C GLN A 157 7.68 -9.14 -2.38
N LEU A 158 7.24 -8.05 -1.75
CA LEU A 158 7.39 -7.84 -0.33
C LEU A 158 6.10 -8.26 0.39
N VAL A 159 6.29 -8.75 1.61
CA VAL A 159 5.23 -8.92 2.61
C VAL A 159 5.72 -8.22 3.87
N TYR A 160 4.88 -7.39 4.44
CA TYR A 160 5.21 -6.58 5.62
C TYR A 160 4.61 -7.25 6.84
N VAL A 161 5.35 -7.24 7.94
CA VAL A 161 5.04 -8.09 9.09
C VAL A 161 5.13 -7.29 10.37
N ARG A 162 4.13 -7.47 11.24
CA ARG A 162 3.99 -6.78 12.53
C ARG A 162 3.46 -7.76 13.57
N THR A 163 4.04 -7.79 14.75
CA THR A 163 3.46 -8.48 15.90
C THR A 163 2.31 -7.64 16.47
N GLN A 164 1.32 -8.26 17.11
CA GLN A 164 0.16 -7.54 17.65
C GLN A 164 0.41 -6.86 19.02
N GLU A 165 1.61 -6.97 19.59
CA GLU A 165 1.96 -6.44 20.92
C GLU A 165 2.08 -4.91 20.99
N GLU A 166 2.43 -4.25 19.88
CA GLU A 166 2.64 -2.80 19.85
C GLU A 166 1.42 -2.05 19.30
N ALA A 167 1.12 -0.87 19.84
CA ALA A 167 0.10 0.01 19.29
C ALA A 167 0.38 0.30 17.80
N ALA A 168 -0.68 0.28 16.97
CA ALA A 168 -0.56 0.29 15.52
C ALA A 168 0.31 1.43 14.94
N THR A 169 0.35 2.57 15.63
CA THR A 169 1.06 3.80 15.26
C THR A 169 2.55 3.77 15.55
N ASP A 170 2.99 2.91 16.46
CA ASP A 170 4.37 2.87 16.95
C ASP A 170 5.07 1.55 16.61
N ALA A 171 4.26 0.57 16.19
CA ALA A 171 4.68 -0.77 15.89
C ALA A 171 5.74 -0.88 14.80
N SER A 172 6.83 -1.56 15.10
CA SER A 172 7.93 -1.81 14.14
C SER A 172 7.48 -2.80 13.06
N THR A 173 7.49 -2.37 11.81
CA THR A 173 7.19 -3.23 10.67
C THR A 173 8.47 -3.82 10.07
N PHE A 174 8.48 -5.14 9.92
CA PHE A 174 9.53 -5.89 9.24
C PHE A 174 9.12 -6.24 7.82
N VAL A 175 10.11 -6.52 6.97
CA VAL A 175 9.89 -6.83 5.54
C VAL A 175 10.41 -8.22 5.26
N LEU A 176 9.53 -9.08 4.73
CA LEU A 176 9.87 -10.35 4.10
C LEU A 176 10.01 -10.13 2.59
N ASN A 177 11.15 -10.54 2.03
CA ASN A 177 11.49 -10.30 0.63
C ASN A 177 11.39 -11.58 -0.20
N TYR A 178 10.29 -11.75 -0.93
CA TYR A 178 10.02 -12.92 -1.77
C TYR A 178 10.58 -12.83 -3.20
N ASN A 179 11.42 -11.84 -3.54
CA ASN A 179 11.99 -11.74 -4.89
C ASN A 179 12.79 -12.99 -5.30
N ASN A 180 13.40 -13.69 -4.33
CA ASN A 180 14.01 -15.00 -4.51
C ASN A 180 14.15 -15.69 -3.14
N GLU A 181 14.33 -17.01 -3.16
CA GLU A 181 14.42 -17.83 -1.95
C GLU A 181 15.52 -17.34 -0.98
N ARG A 182 16.69 -16.95 -1.50
CA ARG A 182 17.80 -16.45 -0.66
C ARG A 182 17.45 -15.14 0.04
N ALA A 183 16.77 -14.22 -0.65
CA ALA A 183 16.29 -12.97 -0.06
C ALA A 183 15.21 -13.23 0.99
N PHE A 184 14.32 -14.19 0.74
CA PHE A 184 13.28 -14.59 1.66
C PHE A 184 13.89 -15.16 2.94
N LYS A 185 14.73 -16.21 2.85
CA LYS A 185 15.41 -16.81 4.01
C LYS A 185 16.14 -15.78 4.86
N ARG A 186 16.92 -14.88 4.24
CA ARG A 186 17.67 -13.84 4.96
C ARG A 186 16.78 -12.81 5.66
N SER A 187 15.64 -12.45 5.08
CA SER A 187 14.74 -11.46 5.67
C SER A 187 13.87 -12.09 6.76
N ALA A 188 13.31 -13.27 6.49
CA ALA A 188 12.51 -14.04 7.43
C ALA A 188 13.32 -14.43 8.68
N LYS A 189 14.55 -14.93 8.53
CA LYS A 189 15.42 -15.28 9.67
C LYS A 189 15.70 -14.12 10.60
N ARG A 190 15.76 -12.87 10.11
CA ARG A 190 15.99 -11.69 10.98
C ARG A 190 14.80 -11.41 11.89
N PHE A 191 13.60 -11.59 11.35
CA PHE A 191 12.37 -11.34 12.08
C PHE A 191 12.07 -12.49 13.04
N PHE A 192 12.02 -13.73 12.52
CA PHE A 192 11.70 -14.93 13.29
C PHE A 192 12.88 -15.50 14.10
N LYS A 193 13.96 -14.73 14.32
CA LYS A 193 15.21 -15.22 14.96
C LYS A 193 15.02 -15.81 16.36
N ALA A 194 13.93 -15.49 17.03
CA ALA A 194 13.59 -15.98 18.37
C ALA A 194 12.71 -17.25 18.34
N CYS A 195 12.38 -17.74 17.16
CA CYS A 195 11.44 -18.83 16.92
C CYS A 195 12.13 -19.94 16.11
N ASP A 196 12.87 -20.81 16.79
CA ASP A 196 13.78 -21.77 16.17
C ASP A 196 13.07 -22.73 15.22
N GLU A 197 11.87 -23.19 15.55
CA GLU A 197 11.05 -24.10 14.74
C GLU A 197 10.66 -23.47 13.40
N VAL A 198 10.23 -22.20 13.41
CA VAL A 198 9.93 -21.44 12.18
C VAL A 198 11.20 -21.24 11.37
N VAL A 199 12.32 -20.89 12.01
CA VAL A 199 13.62 -20.70 11.33
C VAL A 199 14.09 -21.98 10.65
N GLN A 200 13.98 -23.13 11.31
CA GLN A 200 14.36 -24.43 10.73
C GLN A 200 13.53 -24.76 9.49
N LYS A 201 12.21 -24.55 9.53
CA LYS A 201 11.33 -24.74 8.36
C LYS A 201 11.68 -23.78 7.22
N ILE A 202 11.97 -22.51 7.52
CA ILE A 202 12.42 -21.53 6.52
C ILE A 202 13.71 -21.99 5.84
N GLU A 203 14.71 -22.46 6.60
CA GLU A 203 15.98 -22.94 6.04
C GLU A 203 15.77 -24.17 5.14
N ALA A 204 14.84 -25.06 5.50
CA ALA A 204 14.40 -26.20 4.68
C ALA A 204 13.59 -25.82 3.42
N GLY A 205 13.33 -24.52 3.19
CA GLY A 205 12.64 -24.02 1.99
C GLY A 205 11.13 -23.86 2.13
N ALA A 206 10.57 -24.02 3.33
CA ALA A 206 9.15 -23.79 3.56
C ALA A 206 8.75 -22.33 3.33
N TYR A 207 7.45 -22.13 3.07
CA TYR A 207 6.79 -20.83 2.92
C TYR A 207 7.23 -19.99 1.70
N PHE A 208 8.13 -20.49 0.84
CA PHE A 208 8.46 -19.91 -0.47
C PHE A 208 7.86 -20.81 -1.58
N PRO A 209 7.37 -20.26 -2.72
CA PRO A 209 7.31 -18.86 -3.15
C PRO A 209 6.15 -18.06 -2.50
N LYS A 210 6.04 -16.76 -2.82
CA LYS A 210 4.93 -15.91 -2.34
C LYS A 210 3.59 -16.48 -2.82
N SER A 211 2.75 -16.89 -1.87
CA SER A 211 1.37 -17.31 -2.13
C SER A 211 0.53 -17.12 -0.86
N LYS A 212 -0.79 -16.92 -1.01
CA LYS A 212 -1.70 -16.80 0.14
C LYS A 212 -1.58 -17.99 1.10
N LYS A 213 -1.48 -19.22 0.56
CA LYS A 213 -1.30 -20.45 1.34
C LYS A 213 -0.02 -20.41 2.18
N ASN A 214 1.10 -20.00 1.57
CA ASN A 214 2.39 -19.97 2.25
C ASN A 214 2.48 -18.86 3.30
N ILE A 215 1.91 -17.68 3.01
CA ILE A 215 1.83 -16.56 3.97
C ILE A 215 1.00 -16.97 5.19
N LYS A 216 -0.16 -17.58 4.96
CA LYS A 216 -1.02 -18.12 6.02
C LYS A 216 -0.28 -19.16 6.86
N ALA A 217 0.33 -20.16 6.22
CA ALA A 217 1.04 -21.22 6.93
C ALA A 217 2.21 -20.69 7.78
N LEU A 218 2.94 -19.68 7.30
CA LEU A 218 4.01 -19.03 8.07
C LEU A 218 3.46 -18.32 9.32
N ALA A 219 2.37 -17.57 9.16
CA ALA A 219 1.74 -16.86 10.27
C ALA A 219 1.13 -17.81 11.30
N ASP A 220 0.52 -18.91 10.86
CA ASP A 220 -0.07 -19.93 11.73
C ASP A 220 1.01 -20.71 12.50
N ASP A 221 2.07 -21.15 11.81
CA ASP A 221 3.19 -21.84 12.46
C ASP A 221 3.88 -20.92 13.47
N TYR A 222 4.01 -19.62 13.16
CA TYR A 222 4.52 -18.63 14.12
C TYR A 222 3.60 -18.49 15.34
N ALA A 223 2.30 -18.34 15.14
CA ALA A 223 1.36 -18.22 16.26
C ALA A 223 1.34 -19.48 17.15
N ALA A 224 1.38 -20.67 16.54
CA ALA A 224 1.35 -21.94 17.25
C ALA A 224 2.58 -22.19 18.12
N TRP A 225 3.76 -21.70 17.70
CA TRP A 225 5.02 -22.02 18.36
C TRP A 225 5.60 -20.85 19.17
N CYS A 226 5.25 -19.62 18.80
CA CYS A 226 5.97 -18.43 19.26
C CYS A 226 5.04 -17.24 19.59
N GLY A 227 3.72 -17.35 19.35
CA GLY A 227 2.75 -16.27 19.59
C GLY A 227 2.30 -16.08 21.04
N GLN A 228 2.87 -16.83 22.00
CA GLN A 228 2.52 -16.77 23.43
C GLN A 228 3.67 -16.30 24.34
N GLN A 229 4.77 -15.79 23.77
CA GLN A 229 5.88 -15.19 24.53
C GLN A 229 5.68 -13.68 24.69
#